data_AF-A0A2V5WLH0-F1
#
_entry.id   AF-A0A2V5WLH0-F1
#
_cell.length_a   1.000
_cell.length_b   1.000
_cell.length_c   1.000
_cell.angle_alpha   90.00
_cell.angle_beta   90.00
_cell.angle_gamma   90.00
#
_symmetry.space_group_name_H-M   'P 1'
#
loop_
_entity.id
_entity.type
_entity.pdbx_description
1 polymer ?
#
loop_
_entity_poly.entity_id
_entity_poly.type
_entity_poly.pdbx_seq_one_letter_code
_entity_poly.pdbx_strand_id
1 'polypeptide(L)'
;MGRYTGPKTRVSRRYGVPIFGSSKALERKNYPPGMHGPRGSRRKQSEYAIALGEKQKLRYQYGLLERQFRRIFEKALQKRGVTGETLLQLLETRIDNVVYRLGLANTRSAARQLVSHGHVLVNGRSVNVASYNVKAGDEIT
;
A
#
# COMPACT_ATOMS: atom_id res chain seq x y z
N MET A 1 12.76 -9.67 -5.94
CA MET A 1 11.30 -9.41 -5.87
C MET A 1 11.05 -7.91 -6.02
N GLY A 2 10.32 -7.46 -7.05
CA GLY A 2 10.16 -6.03 -7.33
C GLY A 2 9.19 -5.34 -6.35
N ARG A 3 9.65 -4.29 -5.67
CA ARG A 3 8.83 -3.39 -4.84
C ARG A 3 9.48 -2.02 -4.76
N TYR A 4 8.74 -1.01 -4.30
CA TYR A 4 9.33 0.30 -4.02
C TYR A 4 10.22 0.23 -2.76
N THR A 5 11.53 0.47 -2.94
CA THR A 5 12.55 0.55 -1.87
C THR A 5 13.11 1.96 -1.69
N GLY A 6 12.55 2.94 -2.41
CA GLY A 6 13.03 4.32 -2.40
C GLY A 6 12.58 5.15 -1.18
N PRO A 7 12.90 6.46 -1.20
CA PRO A 7 12.60 7.37 -0.09
C PRO A 7 11.09 7.55 0.18
N LYS A 8 10.60 6.99 1.29
CA LYS A 8 9.18 7.02 1.69
C LYS A 8 8.65 8.43 1.97
N THR A 9 9.43 9.26 2.67
CA THR A 9 9.04 10.65 3.01
C THR A 9 8.84 11.51 1.77
N ARG A 10 9.59 11.25 0.70
CA ARG A 10 9.46 11.93 -0.59
C ARG A 10 8.11 11.64 -1.24
N VAL A 11 7.64 10.39 -1.14
CA VAL A 11 6.34 9.96 -1.66
C VAL A 11 5.20 10.58 -0.84
N SER A 12 5.26 10.53 0.49
CA SER A 12 4.25 11.17 1.36
C SER A 12 4.13 12.66 1.08
N ARG A 13 5.26 13.37 0.94
CA ARG A 13 5.28 14.80 0.58
C ARG A 13 4.74 15.10 -0.81
N ARG A 14 4.97 14.21 -1.79
CA ARG A 14 4.43 14.38 -3.15
C ARG A 14 2.90 14.40 -3.15
N TYR A 15 2.28 13.56 -2.34
CA TYR A 15 0.83 13.43 -2.26
C TYR A 15 0.20 14.21 -1.11
N GLY A 16 0.99 14.86 -0.26
CA GLY A 16 0.51 15.64 0.89
C GLY A 16 -0.14 14.81 2.01
N VAL A 17 0.03 13.48 2.01
CA VAL A 17 -0.65 12.55 2.93
C VAL A 17 0.38 11.63 3.58
N PRO A 18 0.25 11.29 4.88
CA PRO A 18 1.15 10.38 5.59
C PRO A 18 0.94 8.90 5.20
N ILE A 19 1.21 8.55 3.94
CA ILE A 19 0.99 7.19 3.37
C ILE A 19 1.68 6.07 4.17
N PHE A 20 2.85 6.33 4.73
CA PHE A 20 3.66 5.34 5.47
C PHE A 20 3.64 5.57 6.99
N GLY A 21 2.72 6.39 7.49
CA GLY A 21 2.70 6.86 8.88
C GLY A 21 3.16 8.31 9.03
N SER A 22 3.07 8.84 10.25
CA SER A 22 3.48 10.20 10.60
C SER A 22 4.96 10.42 10.30
N SER A 23 5.30 11.56 9.71
CA SER A 23 6.69 11.92 9.49
C SER A 23 6.92 13.40 9.74
N LYS A 24 7.91 13.72 10.58
CA LYS A 24 8.36 15.09 10.86
C LYS A 24 8.66 15.88 9.58
N ALA A 25 9.07 15.18 8.51
CA ALA A 25 9.36 15.79 7.22
C ALA A 25 8.10 16.31 6.49
N LEU A 26 6.96 15.63 6.63
CA LEU A 26 5.70 16.09 6.06
C LEU A 26 5.18 17.32 6.83
N GLU A 27 5.28 17.30 8.15
CA GLU A 27 4.90 18.42 9.03
C GLU A 27 5.73 19.67 8.72
N ARG A 28 7.06 19.54 8.62
CA ARG A 28 7.96 20.68 8.37
C ARG A 28 7.99 21.15 6.91
N LYS A 29 7.75 20.26 5.96
CA LYS A 29 7.88 20.52 4.51
C LYS A 29 6.66 19.98 3.76
N ASN A 30 5.48 20.53 4.07
CA ASN A 30 4.21 20.15 3.45
C ASN A 30 4.05 20.72 2.03
N TYR A 31 5.00 20.42 1.16
CA TYR A 31 4.99 20.74 -0.26
C TYR A 31 5.68 19.62 -1.03
N PRO A 32 5.32 19.40 -2.31
CA PRO A 32 5.91 18.35 -3.13
C PRO A 32 7.45 18.44 -3.16
N PRO A 33 8.15 17.31 -3.32
CA PRO A 33 9.60 17.31 -3.44
C PRO A 33 10.07 17.93 -4.77
N GLY A 34 11.30 18.44 -4.80
CA GLY A 34 11.93 19.03 -5.99
C GLY A 34 12.05 20.56 -5.93
N MET A 35 12.85 21.13 -6.84
CA MET A 35 13.13 22.57 -6.91
C MET A 35 11.85 23.41 -7.07
N HIS A 36 10.92 22.95 -7.90
CA HIS A 36 9.64 23.61 -8.12
C HIS A 36 8.58 23.26 -7.07
N GLY A 37 8.86 22.37 -6.12
CA GLY A 37 7.90 21.92 -5.11
C GLY A 37 7.17 23.05 -4.36
N PRO A 38 7.91 24.01 -3.74
CA PRO A 38 7.30 25.15 -3.04
C PRO A 38 6.43 26.04 -3.92
N ARG A 39 6.76 26.17 -5.22
CA ARG A 39 6.05 27.05 -6.16
C ARG A 39 4.94 26.33 -6.93
N GLY A 40 5.03 25.00 -7.08
CA GLY A 40 4.20 24.18 -7.94
C GLY A 40 2.90 23.66 -7.29
N SER A 41 2.76 23.79 -5.97
CA SER A 41 1.57 23.32 -5.23
C SER A 41 0.27 24.08 -5.56
N ARG A 42 0.35 25.20 -6.31
CA ARG A 42 -0.80 26.08 -6.63
C ARG A 42 -1.41 25.85 -8.01
N ARG A 43 -0.97 24.86 -8.78
CA ARG A 43 -1.52 24.61 -10.12
C ARG A 43 -2.82 23.82 -10.03
N LYS A 44 -3.85 24.27 -10.76
CA LYS A 44 -5.11 23.52 -10.94
C LYS A 44 -4.78 22.14 -11.54
N GLN A 45 -5.28 21.08 -10.91
CA GLN A 45 -5.10 19.71 -11.37
C GLN A 45 -6.25 19.32 -12.29
N SER A 46 -5.94 18.51 -13.31
CA SER A 46 -6.98 17.85 -14.12
C SER A 46 -7.60 16.69 -13.36
N GLU A 47 -8.81 16.28 -13.75
CA GLU A 47 -9.48 15.11 -13.19
C GLU A 47 -8.65 13.84 -13.32
N TYR A 48 -7.98 13.67 -14.48
CA TYR A 48 -7.04 12.56 -14.68
C TYR A 48 -5.89 12.58 -13.65
N ALA A 49 -5.31 13.75 -13.39
CA ALA A 49 -4.23 13.88 -12.43
C ALA A 49 -4.69 13.55 -11.00
N ILE A 50 -5.92 13.94 -10.65
CA ILE A 50 -6.54 13.61 -9.37
C ILE A 50 -6.76 12.10 -9.25
N ALA A 51 -7.43 11.48 -10.23
CA ALA A 51 -7.70 10.04 -10.23
C ALA A 51 -6.41 9.21 -10.21
N LEU A 52 -5.40 9.62 -10.99
CA LEU A 52 -4.08 9.02 -10.97
C LEU A 52 -3.44 9.16 -9.58
N GLY A 53 -3.55 10.33 -8.95
CA GLY A 53 -3.07 10.58 -7.59
C GLY A 53 -3.67 9.63 -6.56
N GLU A 54 -5.01 9.46 -6.57
CA GLU A 54 -5.72 8.53 -5.68
C GLU A 54 -5.26 7.09 -5.87
N LYS A 55 -5.19 6.63 -7.13
CA LYS A 55 -4.68 5.29 -7.45
C LYS A 55 -3.26 5.09 -6.93
N GLN A 56 -2.37 6.05 -7.17
CA GLN A 56 -0.98 5.95 -6.74
C GLN A 56 -0.83 5.95 -5.21
N LYS A 57 -1.62 6.75 -4.48
CA LYS A 57 -1.66 6.74 -3.02
C LYS A 57 -1.94 5.34 -2.49
N LEU A 58 -3.01 4.70 -2.98
CA LEU A 58 -3.39 3.34 -2.58
C LEU A 58 -2.29 2.32 -2.93
N ARG A 59 -1.74 2.40 -4.15
CA ARG A 59 -0.66 1.51 -4.61
C ARG A 59 0.58 1.60 -3.71
N TYR A 60 0.99 2.82 -3.34
CA TYR A 60 2.14 3.04 -2.46
C TYR A 60 1.88 2.57 -1.03
N GLN A 61 0.67 2.77 -0.51
CA GLN A 61 0.28 2.33 0.83
C GLN A 61 0.47 0.83 1.01
N TYR A 62 0.00 0.02 0.05
CA TYR A 62 0.17 -1.43 0.08
C TYR A 62 1.51 -1.93 -0.50
N GLY A 63 2.36 -1.02 -0.99
CA GLY A 63 3.69 -1.37 -1.51
C GLY A 63 3.68 -2.24 -2.77
N LEU A 64 2.64 -2.12 -3.60
CA LEU A 64 2.44 -2.96 -4.79
C LEU A 64 3.04 -2.35 -6.06
N LEU A 65 3.40 -3.22 -7.01
CA LEU A 65 3.70 -2.80 -8.38
C LEU A 65 2.40 -2.50 -9.14
N GLU A 66 2.46 -1.61 -10.12
CA GLU A 66 1.30 -1.21 -10.94
C GLU A 66 0.61 -2.42 -11.57
N ARG A 67 1.39 -3.35 -12.14
CA ARG A 67 0.88 -4.59 -12.74
C ARG A 67 0.11 -5.46 -11.73
N GLN A 68 0.60 -5.55 -10.49
CA GLN A 68 -0.07 -6.34 -9.45
C GLN A 68 -1.35 -5.65 -8.98
N PHE A 69 -1.29 -4.32 -8.78
CA PHE A 69 -2.46 -3.53 -8.40
C PHE A 69 -3.56 -3.62 -9.45
N ARG A 70 -3.22 -3.47 -10.74
CA ARG A 70 -4.16 -3.64 -11.86
C ARG A 70 -4.81 -5.02 -11.87
N ARG A 71 -4.05 -6.09 -11.65
CA ARG A 71 -4.59 -7.45 -11.57
C ARG A 71 -5.58 -7.62 -10.41
N ILE A 72 -5.32 -7.00 -9.26
CA ILE A 72 -6.25 -7.04 -8.11
C ILE A 72 -7.53 -6.26 -8.46
N PHE A 73 -7.41 -5.12 -9.13
CA PHE A 73 -8.56 -4.36 -9.60
C PHE A 73 -9.42 -5.14 -10.60
N GLU A 74 -8.80 -5.79 -11.58
CA GLU A 74 -9.51 -6.65 -12.55
C GLU A 74 -10.24 -7.81 -11.85
N LYS A 75 -9.62 -8.41 -10.82
CA LYS A 75 -10.30 -9.41 -9.97
C LYS A 75 -11.46 -8.83 -9.17
N ALA A 76 -11.33 -7.60 -8.67
CA ALA A 76 -12.41 -6.92 -7.97
C ALA A 76 -13.59 -6.62 -8.90
N LEU A 77 -13.31 -6.20 -10.14
CA LEU A 77 -14.30 -5.89 -11.16
C LEU A 77 -15.14 -7.10 -11.57
N GLN A 78 -14.56 -8.30 -11.52
CA GLN A 78 -15.26 -9.55 -11.85
C GLN A 78 -16.19 -10.04 -10.73
N LYS A 79 -16.06 -9.52 -9.50
CA LYS A 79 -16.93 -9.90 -8.39
C LYS A 79 -18.20 -9.06 -8.39
N ARG A 80 -19.31 -9.67 -7.95
CA ARG A 80 -20.58 -8.97 -7.74
C ARG A 80 -20.46 -8.01 -6.55
N GLY A 81 -21.08 -6.84 -6.65
CA GLY A 81 -21.11 -5.83 -5.60
C GLY A 81 -20.36 -4.54 -5.99
N VAL A 82 -20.01 -3.73 -4.99
CA VAL A 82 -19.29 -2.46 -5.21
C VAL A 82 -17.80 -2.75 -5.44
N THR A 83 -17.31 -2.44 -6.65
CA THR A 83 -15.92 -2.72 -7.07
C THR A 83 -14.88 -2.07 -6.14
N GLY A 84 -15.14 -0.84 -5.69
CA GLY A 84 -14.25 -0.10 -4.79
C GLY A 84 -14.07 -0.79 -3.44
N GLU A 85 -15.17 -1.23 -2.82
CA GLU A 85 -15.15 -1.96 -1.56
C GLU A 85 -14.44 -3.30 -1.72
N THR A 86 -14.74 -4.01 -2.81
CA THR A 86 -14.13 -5.31 -3.11
C THR A 86 -12.63 -5.19 -3.33
N LEU A 87 -12.17 -4.15 -4.03
CA LEU A 87 -10.75 -3.84 -4.19
C LEU A 87 -10.07 -3.67 -2.83
N LEU A 88 -10.67 -2.88 -1.94
CA LEU A 88 -10.13 -2.62 -0.60
C LEU A 88 -10.11 -3.90 0.24
N GLN A 89 -11.17 -4.72 0.20
CA GLN A 89 -11.20 -6.03 0.87
C GLN A 89 -10.08 -6.95 0.37
N LEU A 90 -9.86 -7.02 -0.95
CA LEU A 90 -8.77 -7.84 -1.52
C LEU A 90 -7.37 -7.32 -1.16
N LEU A 91 -7.21 -6.02 -0.94
CA LEU A 91 -5.95 -5.43 -0.49
C LEU A 91 -5.72 -5.66 1.00
N GLU A 92 -6.76 -5.51 1.83
CA GLU A 92 -6.65 -5.68 3.29
C GLU A 92 -6.46 -7.14 3.71
N THR A 93 -7.02 -8.11 2.96
CA THR A 93 -6.87 -9.56 3.21
C THR A 93 -5.51 -10.14 2.83
N ARG A 94 -4.58 -9.36 2.28
CA ARG A 94 -3.25 -9.88 1.96
C ARG A 94 -2.47 -10.20 3.23
N ILE A 95 -1.77 -11.34 3.28
CA ILE A 95 -1.02 -11.77 4.48
C ILE A 95 0.01 -10.73 4.94
N ASP A 96 0.72 -10.05 4.02
CA ASP A 96 1.68 -9.01 4.40
C ASP A 96 1.02 -7.79 5.04
N ASN A 97 -0.22 -7.49 4.66
CA ASN A 97 -1.00 -6.44 5.27
C ASN A 97 -1.65 -6.91 6.58
N VAL A 98 -2.15 -8.13 6.66
CA VAL A 98 -2.73 -8.69 7.88
C VAL A 98 -1.69 -8.76 9.00
N VAL A 99 -0.47 -9.24 8.71
CA VAL A 99 0.66 -9.25 9.68
C VAL A 99 0.99 -7.84 10.17
N TYR A 100 0.91 -6.83 9.29
CA TYR A 100 1.07 -5.43 9.70
C TYR A 100 -0.11 -4.95 10.58
N ARG A 101 -1.34 -5.31 10.25
CA ARG A 101 -2.55 -4.96 11.02
C ARG A 101 -2.58 -5.61 12.40
N LEU A 102 -2.05 -6.82 12.53
CA LEU A 102 -1.90 -7.54 13.80
C LEU A 102 -0.81 -6.94 14.71
N GLY A 103 -0.03 -5.97 14.24
CA GLY A 103 1.02 -5.32 15.04
C GLY A 103 2.32 -6.13 15.14
N LEU A 104 2.43 -7.29 14.48
CA LEU A 104 3.64 -8.11 14.43
C LEU A 104 4.80 -7.41 13.71
N ALA A 105 4.50 -6.36 12.94
CA ALA A 105 5.50 -5.50 12.33
C ALA A 105 5.04 -4.04 12.29
N ASN A 106 5.96 -3.13 12.63
CA ASN A 106 5.70 -1.68 12.66
C ASN A 106 5.42 -1.07 11.28
N THR A 107 5.79 -1.74 10.18
CA THR A 107 5.53 -1.25 8.83
C THR A 107 5.15 -2.39 7.89
N ARG A 108 4.32 -2.11 6.89
CA ARG A 108 4.00 -3.06 5.81
C ARG A 108 5.23 -3.60 5.09
N SER A 109 6.29 -2.80 4.99
CA SER A 109 7.57 -3.26 4.40
C SER A 109 8.25 -4.34 5.25
N ALA A 110 8.22 -4.19 6.58
CA ALA A 110 8.78 -5.16 7.52
C ALA A 110 7.89 -6.41 7.60
N ALA A 111 6.57 -6.25 7.63
CA ALA A 111 5.61 -7.36 7.58
C ALA A 111 5.84 -8.25 6.34
N ARG A 112 6.01 -7.62 5.17
CA ARG A 112 6.35 -8.33 3.94
C ARG A 112 7.65 -9.12 4.04
N GLN A 113 8.66 -8.56 4.70
CA GLN A 113 9.95 -9.24 4.90
C GLN A 113 9.80 -10.46 5.80
N LEU A 114 9.07 -10.32 6.93
CA LEU A 114 8.77 -11.43 7.84
C LEU A 114 8.07 -12.58 7.10
N VAL A 115 7.02 -12.27 6.33
CA VAL A 115 6.33 -13.26 5.51
C VAL A 115 7.31 -13.88 4.51
N SER A 116 8.01 -13.09 3.70
CA SER A 116 8.91 -13.62 2.67
C SER A 116 10.06 -14.48 3.21
N HIS A 117 10.46 -14.29 4.47
CA HIS A 117 11.47 -15.10 5.14
C HIS A 117 10.89 -16.36 5.79
N GLY A 118 9.57 -16.56 5.77
CA GLY A 118 8.90 -17.75 6.30
C GLY A 118 8.62 -17.71 7.81
N HIS A 119 8.70 -16.53 8.44
CA HIS A 119 8.44 -16.35 9.88
C HIS A 119 6.94 -16.32 10.25
N VAL A 120 6.05 -16.58 9.29
CA VAL A 120 4.60 -16.52 9.49
C VAL A 120 4.00 -17.84 9.04
N LEU A 121 3.15 -18.41 9.89
CA LEU A 121 2.35 -19.58 9.62
C LEU A 121 0.89 -19.16 9.41
N VAL A 122 0.22 -19.82 8.47
CA VAL A 122 -1.23 -19.73 8.28
C VAL A 122 -1.79 -21.13 8.47
N ASN A 123 -2.67 -21.32 9.46
CA ASN A 123 -3.22 -22.62 9.84
C ASN A 123 -2.12 -23.68 10.04
N GLY A 124 -1.06 -23.32 10.77
CA GLY A 124 0.09 -24.20 11.08
C GLY A 124 1.06 -24.47 9.92
N ARG A 125 0.86 -23.89 8.72
CA ARG A 125 1.75 -24.08 7.56
C ARG A 125 2.51 -22.79 7.25
N SER A 126 3.81 -22.89 6.98
CA SER A 126 4.61 -21.72 6.60
C SER A 126 4.17 -21.15 5.26
N VAL A 127 3.86 -19.85 5.25
CA VAL A 127 3.49 -19.11 4.04
C VAL A 127 4.55 -18.04 3.79
N ASN A 128 5.34 -18.23 2.73
CA ASN A 128 6.38 -17.27 2.33
C ASN A 128 5.94 -16.30 1.21
N VAL A 129 4.70 -16.44 0.73
CA VAL A 129 4.15 -15.64 -0.36
C VAL A 129 3.35 -14.47 0.19
N ALA A 130 3.97 -13.29 0.23
CA ALA A 130 3.34 -12.05 0.70
C ALA A 130 2.04 -11.63 -0.04
N SER A 131 1.75 -12.20 -1.22
CA SER A 131 0.50 -11.97 -1.95
C SER A 131 -0.61 -12.97 -1.63
N TYR A 132 -0.41 -13.87 -0.68
CA TYR A 132 -1.46 -14.77 -0.21
C TYR A 132 -2.65 -13.97 0.34
N ASN A 133 -3.87 -14.32 -0.06
CA ASN A 133 -5.10 -13.73 0.45
C ASN A 133 -5.66 -14.62 1.54
N VAL A 134 -5.65 -14.10 2.76
CA VAL A 134 -6.23 -14.73 3.96
C VAL A 134 -7.75 -14.73 3.84
N LYS A 135 -8.36 -15.82 4.29
CA LYS A 135 -9.82 -15.97 4.39
C LYS A 135 -10.28 -15.77 5.83
N ALA A 136 -11.56 -15.46 5.99
CA ALA A 136 -12.17 -15.47 7.31
C ALA A 136 -12.01 -16.85 7.95
N GLY A 137 -11.58 -16.89 9.22
CA GLY A 137 -11.33 -18.11 9.97
C GLY A 137 -9.90 -18.66 9.87
N ASP A 138 -9.03 -18.08 9.03
CA ASP A 138 -7.61 -18.46 9.03
C ASP A 138 -6.91 -18.00 10.31
N GLU A 139 -6.16 -18.91 10.94
CA GLU A 139 -5.30 -18.64 12.09
C GLU A 139 -3.91 -18.20 11.61
N ILE A 140 -3.41 -17.09 12.17
CA ILE A 140 -2.11 -16.51 11.82
C ILE A 140 -1.25 -16.51 13.07
N THR A 141 -0.13 -17.24 13.00
CA THR A 141 0.84 -17.40 14.09
C THR A 141 2.26 -17.17 13.57
#